data_AF-A0A948CS49-F1
#
_entry.id   AF-A0A948CS49-F1
#
_cell.length_a   1.000
_cell.length_b   1.000
_cell.length_c   1.000
_cell.angle_alpha   90.00
_cell.angle_beta   90.00
_cell.angle_gamma   90.00
#
_symmetry.space_group_name_H-M   'P 1'
#
loop_
_entity.id
_entity.type
_entity.pdbx_description
1 polymer ?
#
loop_
_entity_poly.entity_id
_entity_poly.type
_entity_poly.pdbx_seq_one_letter_code
_entity_poly.pdbx_strand_id
1 'polypeptide(L)'
;SFADISATFFSPPPGAPEATAIFSTSSHSSEAISQELRFQSTGDWWVDWIAGVYSYDYEMYFDIYINTVAQDRATGGLGDITSLLPIGIPSLTRESSLLYAFNDATATEEAVFFDLTKTLWESLHLSVGARYYETVVKGGYDGVGVLARAANNGQKVDIFKEIIENGVSPRYSIKYDVAENLSVYAQAAKGFRFGGIQTIPANEADGVPETYKSDKLWNYELGLRSAWLDNTFQFDAAIFKIDYKDPQIQQKTQTSNLAFKNNVGSAESTGYEVSLRWLTPIDGLAITLDGGEVDSHTSEAFVDSAGNTIAAGTQMPGAAESQYSATASYFNDIFDVNYNVYLSYSYIGKNFGDLAQTEPVNDFATLNAGISLSVDSWSFRPQLSINVTNIRDETAPIGGGSRDLLTGEVQSIYIFNAPRTLNTRLSIEF
;
A
#
# COMPACT_ATOMS: atom_id res chain seq x y z
N SER A 1 -12.02 -5.02 14.03
CA SER A 1 -13.09 -5.11 13.02
C SER A 1 -13.55 -3.71 12.65
N PHE A 2 -13.11 -3.20 11.50
CA PHE A 2 -13.70 -1.99 10.92
C PHE A 2 -14.86 -2.45 10.04
N ALA A 3 -16.10 -2.18 10.43
CA ALA A 3 -17.25 -2.45 9.59
C ALA A 3 -17.59 -1.14 8.86
N ASP A 4 -16.97 -0.91 7.71
CA ASP A 4 -17.39 0.17 6.82
C ASP A 4 -18.64 -0.27 6.06
N ILE A 5 -19.81 0.14 6.57
CA ILE A 5 -21.06 0.07 5.82
C ILE A 5 -21.07 1.28 4.88
N SER A 6 -20.49 1.12 3.69
CA SER A 6 -20.69 2.09 2.61
C SER A 6 -22.10 1.91 2.02
N ALA A 7 -22.87 2.99 1.91
CA ALA A 7 -24.26 2.95 1.43
C ALA A 7 -24.45 3.83 0.19
N THR A 8 -24.96 3.20 -0.88
CA THR A 8 -25.60 3.76 -2.10
C THR A 8 -24.78 4.70 -2.99
N PHE A 9 -24.48 4.26 -4.22
CA PHE A 9 -23.81 5.08 -5.25
C PHE A 9 -24.72 5.64 -6.35
N PHE A 10 -26.01 5.29 -6.39
CA PHE A 10 -26.87 5.74 -7.50
C PHE A 10 -28.26 6.13 -7.00
N SER A 11 -28.54 7.44 -7.00
CA SER A 11 -29.94 7.89 -7.07
C SER A 11 -30.53 7.40 -8.41
N PRO A 12 -31.74 6.82 -8.42
CA PRO A 12 -32.36 6.39 -9.67
C PRO A 12 -32.48 7.58 -10.64
N PRO A 13 -32.41 7.36 -11.96
CA PRO A 13 -32.54 8.44 -12.94
C PRO A 13 -33.79 9.30 -12.71
N PRO A 14 -33.79 10.59 -13.08
CA PRO A 14 -34.95 11.45 -12.93
C PRO A 14 -36.22 10.81 -13.53
N GLY A 15 -37.23 10.57 -12.68
CA GLY A 15 -38.49 9.92 -13.07
C GLY A 15 -38.56 8.40 -12.88
N ALA A 16 -37.46 7.74 -12.49
CA ALA A 16 -37.46 6.32 -12.15
C ALA A 16 -37.97 6.09 -10.71
N PRO A 17 -38.75 5.03 -10.44
CA PRO A 17 -39.27 4.76 -9.10
C PRO A 17 -38.13 4.52 -8.08
N GLU A 18 -38.28 4.98 -6.84
CA GLU A 18 -37.33 4.66 -5.75
C GLU A 18 -37.11 3.15 -5.58
N ALA A 19 -38.10 2.33 -5.95
CA ALA A 19 -38.01 0.88 -5.93
C ALA A 19 -36.93 0.30 -6.86
N THR A 20 -36.48 1.04 -7.88
CA THR A 20 -35.38 0.63 -8.77
C THR A 20 -34.01 1.10 -8.28
N ALA A 21 -33.92 1.75 -7.11
CA ALA A 21 -32.64 2.13 -6.52
C ALA A 21 -31.79 0.88 -6.27
N ILE A 22 -30.54 0.93 -6.70
CA ILE A 22 -29.54 -0.12 -6.46
C ILE A 22 -28.77 0.24 -5.20
N PHE A 23 -28.73 -0.67 -4.25
CA PHE A 23 -27.89 -0.55 -3.07
C PHE A 23 -26.80 -1.61 -3.11
N SER A 24 -25.70 -1.29 -2.42
CA SER A 24 -24.62 -2.23 -2.15
C SER A 24 -24.33 -2.19 -0.66
N THR A 25 -24.13 -3.36 -0.08
CA THR A 25 -23.61 -3.54 1.28
C THR A 25 -22.39 -4.44 1.20
N SER A 26 -21.33 -4.08 1.89
CA SER A 26 -20.13 -4.89 1.99
C SER A 26 -19.72 -5.06 3.45
N SER A 27 -19.36 -6.26 3.86
CA SER A 27 -18.69 -6.53 5.12
C SER A 27 -17.27 -6.95 4.85
N HIS A 28 -16.34 -6.52 5.71
CA HIS A 28 -14.96 -6.99 5.65
C HIS A 28 -14.41 -7.20 7.05
N SER A 29 -13.62 -8.24 7.21
CA SER A 29 -12.83 -8.49 8.41
C SER A 29 -11.49 -9.06 8.01
N SER A 30 -10.43 -8.58 8.63
CA SER A 30 -9.12 -9.19 8.50
C SER A 30 -8.42 -9.20 9.85
N GLU A 31 -7.66 -10.26 10.08
CA GLU A 31 -6.80 -10.43 11.24
C GLU A 31 -5.39 -10.78 10.76
N ALA A 32 -4.37 -10.23 11.41
CA ALA A 32 -2.98 -10.48 11.05
C ALA A 32 -2.17 -10.64 12.34
N ILE A 33 -1.37 -11.70 12.41
CA ILE A 33 -0.43 -11.94 13.49
C ILE A 33 0.95 -12.20 12.87
N SER A 34 1.94 -11.39 13.25
CA SER A 34 3.34 -11.61 12.90
C SER A 34 4.17 -11.84 14.15
N GLN A 35 5.01 -12.87 14.15
CA GLN A 35 5.93 -13.20 15.22
C GLN A 35 7.34 -13.36 14.68
N GLU A 36 8.32 -12.71 15.32
CA GLU A 36 9.73 -12.88 14.99
C GLU A 36 10.50 -13.20 16.27
N LEU A 37 11.34 -14.23 16.21
CA LEU A 37 12.33 -14.53 17.24
C LEU A 37 13.73 -14.41 16.65
N ARG A 38 14.55 -13.53 17.25
CA ARG A 38 15.89 -13.19 16.76
C ARG A 38 16.95 -13.44 17.82
N PHE A 39 18.05 -14.03 17.39
CA PHE A 39 19.30 -14.21 18.13
C PHE A 39 20.39 -13.41 17.43
N GLN A 40 21.29 -12.81 18.21
CA GLN A 40 22.42 -12.06 17.66
C GLN A 40 23.67 -12.28 18.50
N SER A 41 24.83 -12.19 17.87
CA SER A 41 26.13 -12.17 18.56
C SER A 41 26.22 -10.98 19.52
N THR A 42 26.86 -11.21 20.66
CA THR A 42 27.25 -10.16 21.61
C THR A 42 28.68 -10.41 22.07
N GLY A 43 29.52 -9.37 22.08
CA GLY A 43 30.94 -9.44 22.44
C GLY A 43 31.87 -9.68 21.24
N ASP A 44 33.13 -10.01 21.50
CA ASP A 44 34.21 -10.07 20.50
C ASP A 44 34.23 -11.38 19.69
N TRP A 45 33.14 -11.69 19.00
CA TRP A 45 33.11 -12.81 18.07
C TRP A 45 33.98 -12.50 16.85
N TRP A 46 34.61 -13.53 16.28
CA TRP A 46 35.42 -13.37 15.06
C TRP A 46 34.55 -13.00 13.84
N VAL A 47 33.22 -13.17 13.92
CA VAL A 47 32.20 -12.75 12.95
C VAL A 47 30.95 -12.38 13.76
N ASP A 48 30.34 -11.25 13.42
CA ASP A 48 29.01 -10.88 13.92
C ASP A 48 27.95 -11.66 13.18
N TRP A 49 26.90 -12.08 13.87
CA TRP A 49 25.83 -12.87 13.27
C TRP A 49 24.48 -12.52 13.85
N ILE A 50 23.46 -12.62 13.01
CA ILE A 50 22.05 -12.57 13.37
C ILE A 50 21.38 -13.81 12.79
N ALA A 51 20.58 -14.51 13.58
CA ALA A 51 19.79 -15.65 13.15
C ALA A 51 18.37 -15.52 13.71
N GLY A 52 17.37 -16.04 13.01
CA GLY A 52 16.02 -16.02 13.55
C GLY A 52 15.01 -16.82 12.77
N VAL A 53 13.82 -16.86 13.32
CA VAL A 53 12.61 -17.45 12.73
C VAL A 53 11.53 -16.38 12.67
N TYR A 54 10.67 -16.47 11.66
CA TYR A 54 9.57 -15.55 11.43
C TYR A 54 8.33 -16.34 11.02
N SER A 55 7.20 -15.98 11.60
CA SER A 55 5.88 -16.52 11.27
C SER A 55 4.92 -15.35 11.02
N TYR A 56 4.11 -15.48 9.97
CA TYR A 56 3.03 -14.56 9.64
C TYR A 56 1.80 -15.36 9.31
N ASP A 57 0.68 -14.97 9.90
CA ASP A 57 -0.64 -15.52 9.63
C ASP A 57 -1.59 -14.35 9.36
N TYR A 58 -2.29 -14.42 8.23
CA TYR A 58 -3.27 -13.44 7.81
C TYR A 58 -4.55 -14.15 7.39
N GLU A 59 -5.67 -13.72 7.94
CA GLU A 59 -7.00 -14.17 7.54
C GLU A 59 -7.79 -12.97 7.03
N MET A 60 -8.52 -13.16 5.94
CA MET A 60 -9.45 -12.17 5.42
C MET A 60 -10.78 -12.80 5.04
N TYR A 61 -11.85 -12.09 5.38
CA TYR A 61 -13.18 -12.31 4.87
C TYR A 61 -13.72 -11.00 4.32
N PHE A 62 -14.27 -11.04 3.11
CA PHE A 62 -14.95 -9.91 2.49
C PHE A 62 -16.20 -10.43 1.81
N ASP A 63 -17.35 -9.81 2.03
CA ASP A 63 -18.54 -10.05 1.23
C ASP A 63 -19.08 -8.76 0.63
N ILE A 64 -19.80 -8.92 -0.48
CA ILE A 64 -20.54 -7.85 -1.13
C ILE A 64 -21.90 -8.38 -1.57
N TYR A 65 -22.92 -7.60 -1.28
CA TYR A 65 -24.29 -7.83 -1.69
C TYR A 65 -24.80 -6.59 -2.41
N ILE A 66 -25.23 -6.76 -3.66
CA ILE A 66 -25.80 -5.72 -4.51
C ILE A 66 -27.19 -6.18 -4.93
N ASN A 67 -28.18 -5.32 -4.72
CA ASN A 67 -29.54 -5.60 -5.15
C ASN A 67 -30.35 -4.32 -5.40
N THR A 68 -31.57 -4.48 -5.94
CA THR A 68 -32.54 -3.38 -6.02
C THR A 68 -33.52 -3.44 -4.85
N VAL A 69 -34.05 -2.28 -4.44
CA VAL A 69 -35.06 -2.20 -3.37
C VAL A 69 -36.30 -3.06 -3.68
N ALA A 70 -36.75 -3.10 -4.94
CA ALA A 70 -37.87 -3.92 -5.37
C ALA A 70 -37.60 -5.42 -5.24
N GLN A 71 -36.44 -5.87 -5.76
CA GLN A 71 -36.04 -7.28 -5.71
C GLN A 71 -35.83 -7.75 -4.27
N ASP A 72 -35.15 -6.94 -3.45
CA ASP A 72 -34.87 -7.24 -2.06
C ASP A 72 -36.17 -7.36 -1.23
N ARG A 73 -37.17 -6.50 -1.46
CA ARG A 73 -38.50 -6.65 -0.85
C ARG A 73 -39.23 -7.90 -1.33
N ALA A 74 -39.13 -8.22 -2.62
CA ALA A 74 -39.83 -9.38 -3.20
C ALA A 74 -39.26 -10.71 -2.69
N THR A 75 -37.94 -10.80 -2.52
CA THR A 75 -37.26 -12.05 -2.15
C THR A 75 -36.93 -12.13 -0.67
N GLY A 76 -36.78 -11.00 0.03
CA GLY A 76 -36.60 -10.96 1.48
C GLY A 76 -37.75 -11.63 2.22
N GLY A 77 -39.01 -11.35 1.84
CA GLY A 77 -40.19 -11.99 2.43
C GLY A 77 -40.36 -13.48 2.07
N LEU A 78 -39.75 -13.93 0.97
CA LEU A 78 -39.74 -15.35 0.57
C LEU A 78 -38.58 -16.13 1.20
N GLY A 79 -37.45 -15.45 1.47
CA GLY A 79 -36.26 -16.01 2.12
C GLY A 79 -36.59 -16.58 3.50
N ASP A 80 -37.38 -15.85 4.29
CA ASP A 80 -37.88 -16.28 5.61
C ASP A 80 -38.77 -17.53 5.54
N ILE A 81 -39.45 -17.78 4.42
CA ILE A 81 -40.28 -18.97 4.22
C ILE A 81 -39.42 -20.16 3.80
N THR A 82 -38.38 -19.93 2.99
CA THR A 82 -37.47 -20.99 2.53
C THR A 82 -36.56 -21.53 3.64
N SER A 83 -36.19 -20.69 4.61
CA SER A 83 -35.40 -21.11 5.78
C SER A 83 -36.17 -21.99 6.77
N LEU A 84 -37.51 -21.99 6.68
CA LEU A 84 -38.41 -22.85 7.46
C LEU A 84 -38.65 -24.22 6.81
N LEU A 85 -38.16 -24.45 5.59
CA LEU A 85 -38.26 -25.73 4.91
C LEU A 85 -36.97 -26.54 5.14
N PRO A 86 -37.03 -27.82 5.56
CA PRO A 86 -35.86 -28.66 5.85
C PRO A 86 -35.12 -29.14 4.59
N ILE A 87 -35.41 -28.51 3.46
CA ILE A 87 -34.79 -28.74 2.17
C ILE A 87 -33.69 -27.68 2.13
N GLY A 88 -32.42 -28.06 2.00
CA GLY A 88 -31.28 -27.13 1.99
C GLY A 88 -31.25 -26.20 0.77
N ILE A 89 -32.30 -25.41 0.59
CA ILE A 89 -32.47 -24.43 -0.47
C ILE A 89 -31.52 -23.27 -0.14
N PRO A 90 -30.55 -22.96 -1.01
CA PRO A 90 -29.69 -21.79 -0.84
C PRO A 90 -30.54 -20.54 -0.66
N SER A 91 -30.07 -19.55 0.11
CA SER A 91 -30.81 -18.31 0.35
C SER A 91 -31.32 -17.73 -0.98
N LEU A 92 -32.64 -17.78 -1.18
CA LEU A 92 -33.27 -17.30 -2.41
C LEU A 92 -32.91 -15.83 -2.65
N THR A 93 -32.75 -15.07 -1.57
CA THR A 93 -32.32 -13.68 -1.55
C THR A 93 -30.92 -13.51 -2.17
N ARG A 94 -29.95 -14.37 -1.83
CA ARG A 94 -28.60 -14.34 -2.42
C ARG A 94 -28.60 -14.82 -3.87
N GLU A 95 -29.26 -15.95 -4.13
CA GLU A 95 -29.30 -16.57 -5.46
C GLU A 95 -29.98 -15.70 -6.53
N SER A 96 -30.96 -14.89 -6.12
CA SER A 96 -31.73 -13.98 -7.00
C SER A 96 -31.28 -12.52 -6.92
N SER A 97 -30.21 -12.24 -6.17
CA SER A 97 -29.63 -10.90 -6.08
C SER A 97 -29.08 -10.43 -7.43
N LEU A 98 -28.77 -9.14 -7.55
CA LEU A 98 -27.96 -8.68 -8.67
C LEU A 98 -26.54 -9.24 -8.54
N LEU A 99 -25.94 -9.17 -7.36
CA LEU A 99 -24.67 -9.82 -7.04
C LEU A 99 -24.64 -10.16 -5.55
N TYR A 100 -24.29 -11.40 -5.22
CA TYR A 100 -23.75 -11.73 -3.91
C TYR A 100 -22.44 -12.44 -4.14
N ALA A 101 -21.37 -11.96 -3.54
CA ALA A 101 -20.08 -12.63 -3.61
C ALA A 101 -19.33 -12.49 -2.30
N PHE A 102 -18.50 -13.47 -1.98
CA PHE A 102 -17.57 -13.37 -0.87
C PHE A 102 -16.20 -13.92 -1.24
N ASN A 103 -15.20 -13.38 -0.55
CA ASN A 103 -13.83 -13.87 -0.50
C ASN A 103 -13.54 -14.32 0.92
N ASP A 104 -12.99 -15.52 1.05
CA ASP A 104 -12.54 -16.08 2.32
C ASP A 104 -11.17 -16.70 2.07
N ALA A 105 -10.12 -16.10 2.62
CA ALA A 105 -8.75 -16.50 2.35
C ALA A 105 -7.83 -16.32 3.54
N THR A 106 -6.89 -17.25 3.66
CA THR A 106 -5.77 -17.20 4.58
C THR A 106 -4.46 -17.11 3.79
N ALA A 107 -3.48 -16.39 4.34
CA ALA A 107 -2.12 -16.30 3.81
C ALA A 107 -1.14 -16.45 4.97
N THR A 108 -0.28 -17.47 4.90
CA THR A 108 0.75 -17.72 5.91
C THR A 108 2.15 -17.64 5.31
N GLU A 109 3.11 -17.23 6.12
CA GLU A 109 4.55 -17.29 5.81
C GLU A 109 5.31 -17.83 7.02
N GLU A 110 6.11 -18.87 6.79
CA GLU A 110 7.08 -19.38 7.77
C GLU A 110 8.49 -19.24 7.19
N ALA A 111 9.40 -18.65 7.96
CA ALA A 111 10.75 -18.37 7.49
C ALA A 111 11.83 -18.57 8.54
N VAL A 112 13.02 -18.93 8.06
CA VAL A 112 14.27 -18.97 8.84
C VAL A 112 15.28 -18.08 8.14
N PHE A 113 15.97 -17.24 8.90
CA PHE A 113 16.94 -16.30 8.36
C PHE A 113 18.24 -16.27 9.13
N PHE A 114 19.29 -15.87 8.43
CA PHE A 114 20.63 -15.71 8.97
C PHE A 114 21.38 -14.61 8.22
N ASP A 115 22.19 -13.82 8.91
CA ASP A 115 23.09 -12.81 8.35
C ASP A 115 24.42 -12.86 9.11
N LEU A 116 25.53 -12.89 8.36
CA LEU A 116 26.89 -12.84 8.87
C LEU A 116 27.53 -11.54 8.47
N THR A 117 28.23 -10.90 9.39
CA THR A 117 29.05 -9.71 9.11
C THR A 117 30.47 -9.91 9.63
N LYS A 118 31.45 -9.74 8.74
CA LYS A 118 32.87 -9.75 9.09
C LYS A 118 33.47 -8.36 8.91
N THR A 119 34.01 -7.82 9.99
CA THR A 119 34.83 -6.61 9.94
C THR A 119 36.29 -6.98 9.65
N LEU A 120 36.86 -6.34 8.63
CA LEU A 120 38.25 -6.46 8.19
C LEU A 120 38.90 -5.08 8.28
N TRP A 121 40.15 -5.04 8.75
CA TRP A 121 40.93 -3.80 8.89
C TRP A 121 40.17 -2.67 9.61
N GLU A 122 39.31 -3.03 10.57
CA GLU A 122 38.51 -2.13 11.41
C GLU A 122 37.52 -1.21 10.67
N SER A 123 37.53 -1.20 9.33
CA SER A 123 36.80 -0.22 8.50
C SER A 123 36.01 -0.86 7.36
N LEU A 124 36.32 -2.10 6.96
CA LEU A 124 35.58 -2.80 5.91
C LEU A 124 34.68 -3.87 6.51
N HIS A 125 33.38 -3.72 6.37
CA HIS A 125 32.38 -4.68 6.81
C HIS A 125 31.80 -5.41 5.61
N LEU A 126 31.94 -6.73 5.62
CA LEU A 126 31.40 -7.61 4.59
C LEU A 126 30.26 -8.41 5.21
N SER A 127 29.05 -8.28 4.66
CA SER A 127 27.87 -9.01 5.12
C SER A 127 27.31 -9.94 4.05
N VAL A 128 26.92 -11.14 4.47
CA VAL A 128 26.20 -12.12 3.65
C VAL A 128 25.09 -12.73 4.50
N GLY A 129 23.86 -12.67 3.99
CA GLY A 129 22.70 -13.24 4.64
C GLY A 129 21.77 -13.94 3.66
N ALA A 130 20.84 -14.72 4.21
CA ALA A 130 19.78 -15.37 3.48
C ALA A 130 18.57 -15.63 4.37
N ARG A 131 17.38 -15.53 3.78
CA ARG A 131 16.10 -15.95 4.35
C ARG A 131 15.51 -17.04 3.48
N TYR A 132 15.29 -18.23 4.05
CA TYR A 132 14.45 -19.26 3.44
C TYR A 132 13.02 -19.07 3.94
N TYR A 133 12.05 -19.14 3.05
CA TYR A 133 10.64 -18.95 3.37
C TYR A 133 9.77 -19.97 2.65
N GLU A 134 8.65 -20.32 3.26
CA GLU A 134 7.52 -21.02 2.67
C GLU A 134 6.26 -20.19 2.91
N THR A 135 5.44 -20.05 1.88
CA THR A 135 4.17 -19.32 1.94
C THR A 135 3.03 -20.20 1.48
N VAL A 136 1.91 -20.15 2.21
CA VAL A 136 0.68 -20.84 1.84
C VAL A 136 -0.45 -19.83 1.73
N VAL A 137 -1.08 -19.76 0.57
CA VAL A 137 -2.33 -18.99 0.36
C VAL A 137 -3.45 -19.96 0.08
N LYS A 138 -4.48 -19.96 0.92
CA LYS A 138 -5.63 -20.84 0.82
C LYS A 138 -6.91 -20.03 0.87
N GLY A 139 -7.92 -20.45 0.14
CA GLY A 139 -9.21 -19.78 0.17
C GLY A 139 -9.73 -19.56 -1.22
N GLY A 140 -10.56 -18.53 -1.39
CA GLY A 140 -11.24 -18.36 -2.66
C GLY A 140 -12.27 -17.27 -2.73
N TYR A 141 -12.95 -17.28 -3.89
CA TYR A 141 -14.07 -16.45 -4.25
C TYR A 141 -15.29 -17.34 -4.57
N ASP A 142 -16.44 -17.05 -3.97
CA ASP A 142 -17.73 -17.61 -4.41
C ASP A 142 -18.68 -16.45 -4.76
N GLY A 143 -19.40 -16.59 -5.87
CA GLY A 143 -20.28 -15.56 -6.41
C GLY A 143 -21.57 -16.14 -7.02
N VAL A 144 -22.70 -15.56 -6.64
CA VAL A 144 -24.04 -15.87 -7.16
C VAL A 144 -24.82 -14.59 -7.51
N GLY A 145 -26.05 -14.75 -7.99
CA GLY A 145 -26.86 -13.65 -8.51
C GLY A 145 -26.70 -13.45 -10.02
N VAL A 146 -27.47 -12.51 -10.57
CA VAL A 146 -27.57 -12.29 -12.02
C VAL A 146 -26.22 -11.92 -12.63
N LEU A 147 -25.47 -11.01 -11.99
CA LEU A 147 -24.20 -10.50 -12.52
C LEU A 147 -23.07 -11.54 -12.44
N ALA A 148 -22.95 -12.27 -11.32
CA ALA A 148 -21.96 -13.35 -11.20
C ALA A 148 -22.21 -14.46 -12.24
N ARG A 149 -23.48 -14.83 -12.45
CA ARG A 149 -23.87 -15.83 -13.46
C ARG A 149 -23.65 -15.31 -14.88
N ALA A 150 -23.96 -14.04 -15.14
CA ALA A 150 -23.67 -13.42 -16.44
C ALA A 150 -22.16 -13.43 -16.75
N ALA A 151 -21.32 -13.19 -15.73
CA ALA A 151 -19.87 -13.25 -15.85
C ALA A 151 -19.32 -14.69 -15.99
N ASN A 152 -20.09 -15.72 -15.65
CA ASN A 152 -19.66 -17.12 -15.66
C ASN A 152 -20.63 -18.06 -16.40
N ASN A 153 -21.01 -17.71 -17.63
CA ASN A 153 -21.77 -18.58 -18.54
C ASN A 153 -23.06 -19.18 -17.91
N GLY A 154 -23.75 -18.42 -17.07
CA GLY A 154 -24.97 -18.82 -16.37
C GLY A 154 -24.76 -19.63 -15.09
N GLN A 155 -23.52 -20.03 -14.77
CA GLN A 155 -23.18 -20.80 -13.58
C GLN A 155 -22.82 -19.89 -12.41
N LYS A 156 -22.95 -20.41 -11.18
CA LYS A 156 -22.32 -19.74 -10.03
C LYS A 156 -20.80 -19.77 -10.19
N VAL A 157 -20.11 -18.85 -9.56
CA VAL A 157 -18.65 -18.80 -9.53
C VAL A 157 -18.19 -19.41 -8.21
N ASP A 158 -17.21 -20.30 -8.28
CA ASP A 158 -16.68 -21.02 -7.12
C ASP A 158 -15.21 -21.33 -7.39
N ILE A 159 -14.31 -20.48 -6.88
CA ILE A 159 -12.86 -20.57 -7.08
C ILE A 159 -12.23 -20.71 -5.71
N PHE A 160 -11.95 -21.94 -5.29
CA PHE A 160 -11.13 -22.19 -4.09
C PHE A 160 -9.84 -22.90 -4.47
N LYS A 161 -8.72 -22.38 -3.99
CA LYS A 161 -7.38 -22.90 -4.26
C LYS A 161 -6.55 -22.93 -2.99
N GLU A 162 -5.48 -23.68 -3.08
CA GLU A 162 -4.37 -23.70 -2.14
C GLU A 162 -3.09 -23.57 -2.97
N ILE A 163 -2.30 -22.55 -2.66
CA ILE A 163 -1.05 -22.21 -3.35
C ILE A 163 0.06 -22.31 -2.32
N ILE A 164 1.03 -23.18 -2.57
CA ILE A 164 2.22 -23.33 -1.72
C ILE A 164 3.43 -22.91 -2.56
N GLU A 165 4.17 -21.93 -2.09
CA GLU A 165 5.42 -21.47 -2.70
C GLU A 165 6.54 -21.44 -1.67
N ASN A 166 7.78 -21.64 -2.11
CA ASN A 166 8.95 -21.47 -1.26
C ASN A 166 10.08 -20.77 -2.02
N GLY A 167 11.04 -20.23 -1.28
CA GLY A 167 12.16 -19.55 -1.89
C GLY A 167 13.27 -19.19 -0.91
N VAL A 168 14.33 -18.64 -1.50
CA VAL A 168 15.46 -18.06 -0.78
C VAL A 168 15.64 -16.61 -1.24
N SER A 169 15.76 -15.73 -0.25
CA SER A 169 16.05 -14.31 -0.38
C SER A 169 17.44 -14.02 0.18
N PRO A 170 18.50 -14.11 -0.65
CA PRO A 170 19.85 -13.74 -0.25
C PRO A 170 20.02 -12.22 -0.15
N ARG A 171 21.02 -11.81 0.64
CA ARG A 171 21.51 -10.44 0.79
C ARG A 171 23.03 -10.43 0.83
N TYR A 172 23.62 -9.50 0.10
CA TYR A 172 25.05 -9.22 0.10
C TYR A 172 25.26 -7.74 0.38
N SER A 173 26.20 -7.38 1.24
CA SER A 173 26.49 -5.98 1.57
C SER A 173 27.97 -5.77 1.82
N ILE A 174 28.48 -4.63 1.37
CA ILE A 174 29.82 -4.14 1.64
C ILE A 174 29.65 -2.75 2.20
N LYS A 175 30.21 -2.47 3.37
CA LYS A 175 30.27 -1.12 3.96
C LYS A 175 31.72 -0.79 4.24
N TYR A 176 32.14 0.41 3.85
CA TYR A 176 33.47 0.94 4.11
C TYR A 176 33.36 2.24 4.90
N ASP A 177 33.94 2.23 6.10
CA ASP A 177 34.08 3.41 6.95
C ASP A 177 35.31 4.20 6.47
N VAL A 178 35.03 5.26 5.70
CA VAL A 178 36.05 6.17 5.16
C VAL A 178 36.67 7.00 6.28
N ALA A 179 35.84 7.38 7.25
CA ALA A 179 36.20 8.02 8.51
C ALA A 179 35.20 7.63 9.60
N GLU A 180 35.47 7.98 10.86
CA GLU A 180 34.55 7.72 11.99
C GLU A 180 33.13 8.27 11.75
N ASN A 181 33.01 9.27 10.88
CA ASN A 181 31.82 10.07 10.66
C ASN A 181 31.32 10.01 9.21
N LEU A 182 31.91 9.14 8.38
CA LEU A 182 31.58 8.97 6.96
C LEU A 182 31.74 7.49 6.56
N SER A 183 30.65 6.92 6.06
CA SER A 183 30.64 5.56 5.51
C SER A 183 29.98 5.53 4.14
N VAL A 184 30.43 4.59 3.31
CA VAL A 184 29.85 4.30 2.01
C VAL A 184 29.54 2.82 1.96
N TYR A 185 28.41 2.44 1.39
CA TYR A 185 28.00 1.05 1.30
C TYR A 185 27.41 0.71 -0.05
N ALA A 186 27.56 -0.55 -0.45
CA ALA A 186 26.86 -1.13 -1.58
C ALA A 186 26.16 -2.41 -1.11
N GLN A 187 24.92 -2.64 -1.55
CA GLN A 187 24.20 -3.87 -1.26
C GLN A 187 23.45 -4.41 -2.48
N ALA A 188 23.26 -5.72 -2.48
CA ALA A 188 22.38 -6.45 -3.37
C ALA A 188 21.48 -7.37 -2.55
N ALA A 189 20.17 -7.17 -2.59
CA ALA A 189 19.22 -7.93 -1.79
C ALA A 189 18.04 -8.41 -2.65
N LYS A 190 17.66 -9.66 -2.47
CA LYS A 190 16.49 -10.22 -3.14
C LYS A 190 15.27 -10.14 -2.23
N GLY A 191 14.15 -9.69 -2.79
CA GLY A 191 12.84 -9.66 -2.14
C GLY A 191 11.79 -10.44 -2.92
N PHE A 192 10.62 -10.62 -2.31
CA PHE A 192 9.46 -11.20 -2.96
C PHE A 192 8.18 -10.69 -2.29
N ARG A 193 7.07 -10.74 -3.03
CA ARG A 193 5.71 -10.66 -2.48
C ARG A 193 4.98 -11.92 -2.90
N PHE A 194 4.37 -12.61 -1.95
CA PHE A 194 3.68 -13.87 -2.25
C PHE A 194 2.53 -13.69 -3.24
N GLY A 195 2.22 -14.74 -4.01
CA GLY A 195 1.12 -14.76 -4.97
C GLY A 195 -0.25 -14.80 -4.31
N GLY A 196 -1.28 -15.16 -5.05
CA GLY A 196 -2.61 -15.28 -4.47
C GLY A 196 -3.68 -15.74 -5.43
N ILE A 197 -4.90 -15.74 -4.93
CA ILE A 197 -6.10 -16.19 -5.62
C ILE A 197 -6.89 -14.94 -6.01
N GLN A 198 -7.54 -14.94 -7.18
CA GLN A 198 -8.35 -13.80 -7.56
C GLN A 198 -9.52 -13.59 -6.62
N THR A 199 -9.91 -12.32 -6.49
CA THR A 199 -11.08 -11.90 -5.74
C THR A 199 -12.29 -11.61 -6.62
N ILE A 200 -12.21 -12.00 -7.90
CA ILE A 200 -13.26 -11.90 -8.92
C ILE A 200 -13.33 -13.21 -9.71
N PRO A 201 -14.42 -13.46 -10.48
CA PRO A 201 -14.51 -14.63 -11.33
C PRO A 201 -13.37 -14.70 -12.34
N ALA A 202 -12.72 -15.86 -12.42
CA ALA A 202 -11.83 -16.19 -13.53
C ALA A 202 -12.63 -16.26 -14.82
N ASN A 203 -12.06 -15.72 -15.88
CA ASN A 203 -12.68 -15.68 -17.20
C ASN A 203 -11.59 -15.63 -18.26
N GLU A 204 -11.40 -16.74 -18.98
CA GLU A 204 -10.42 -16.83 -20.06
C GLU A 204 -10.70 -15.81 -21.17
N ALA A 205 -11.97 -15.47 -21.44
CA ALA A 205 -12.34 -14.49 -22.47
C ALA A 205 -11.90 -13.06 -22.11
N ASP A 206 -11.84 -12.73 -20.82
CA ASP A 206 -11.33 -11.46 -20.29
C ASP A 206 -9.85 -11.57 -19.82
N GLY A 207 -9.20 -12.72 -20.02
CA GLY A 207 -7.82 -12.95 -19.59
C GLY A 207 -7.61 -12.95 -18.08
N VAL A 208 -8.65 -13.21 -17.28
CA VAL A 208 -8.56 -13.26 -15.81
C VAL A 208 -8.14 -14.67 -15.37
N PRO A 209 -6.91 -14.87 -14.85
CA PRO A 209 -6.48 -16.18 -14.36
C PRO A 209 -7.14 -16.47 -13.01
N GLU A 210 -7.25 -17.74 -12.60
CA GLU A 210 -7.75 -18.08 -11.24
C GLU A 210 -6.80 -17.64 -10.11
N THR A 211 -5.51 -17.61 -10.40
CA THR A 211 -4.43 -17.29 -9.45
C THR A 211 -3.38 -16.41 -10.10
N TYR A 212 -2.59 -15.73 -9.27
CA TYR A 212 -1.40 -14.98 -9.66
C TYR A 212 -0.20 -15.43 -8.81
N LYS A 213 0.99 -15.37 -9.39
CA LYS A 213 2.24 -15.86 -8.80
C LYS A 213 2.89 -14.84 -7.88
N SER A 214 3.79 -15.30 -7.02
CA SER A 214 4.72 -14.43 -6.31
C SER A 214 5.52 -13.55 -7.29
N ASP A 215 5.59 -12.25 -7.01
CA ASP A 215 6.59 -11.40 -7.66
C ASP A 215 7.91 -11.45 -6.89
N LYS A 216 9.01 -11.20 -7.60
CA LYS A 216 10.36 -11.23 -7.03
C LYS A 216 11.11 -10.00 -7.50
N LEU A 217 12.01 -9.50 -6.67
CA LEU A 217 12.86 -8.38 -7.03
C LEU A 217 14.30 -8.58 -6.59
N TRP A 218 15.22 -7.92 -7.28
CA TRP A 218 16.56 -7.63 -6.77
C TRP A 218 16.70 -6.13 -6.60
N ASN A 219 17.06 -5.68 -5.39
CA ASN A 219 17.47 -4.31 -5.12
C ASN A 219 19.01 -4.23 -5.11
N TYR A 220 19.56 -3.34 -5.92
CA TYR A 220 20.96 -2.94 -5.93
C TYR A 220 21.04 -1.49 -5.48
N GLU A 221 21.81 -1.22 -4.42
CA GLU A 221 21.85 0.10 -3.81
C GLU A 221 23.28 0.48 -3.47
N LEU A 222 23.65 1.72 -3.78
CA LEU A 222 24.90 2.35 -3.39
C LEU A 222 24.57 3.60 -2.60
N GLY A 223 24.97 3.63 -1.33
CA GLY A 223 24.65 4.71 -0.43
C GLY A 223 25.84 5.26 0.33
N LEU A 224 25.67 6.47 0.83
CA LEU A 224 26.59 7.21 1.66
C LEU A 224 25.83 7.62 2.92
N ARG A 225 26.47 7.48 4.07
CA ARG A 225 25.99 7.98 5.35
C ARG A 225 27.05 8.80 6.02
N SER A 226 26.68 9.99 6.50
CA SER A 226 27.63 10.88 7.12
C SER A 226 27.03 11.74 8.21
N ALA A 227 27.84 12.01 9.24
CA ALA A 227 27.50 12.89 10.34
C ALA A 227 28.67 13.85 10.59
N TRP A 228 28.41 15.13 10.69
CA TRP A 228 29.43 16.18 10.79
C TRP A 228 29.06 17.13 11.94
N LEU A 229 30.01 17.97 12.33
CA LEU A 229 29.81 19.01 13.34
C LEU A 229 29.26 18.43 14.66
N ASP A 230 29.93 17.41 15.20
CA ASP A 230 29.50 16.70 16.42
C ASP A 230 28.07 16.15 16.33
N ASN A 231 27.75 15.47 15.20
CA ASN A 231 26.45 14.88 14.88
C ASN A 231 25.28 15.88 14.71
N THR A 232 25.57 17.17 14.60
CA THR A 232 24.53 18.20 14.37
C THR A 232 24.15 18.33 12.90
N PHE A 233 25.02 17.94 11.97
CA PHE A 233 24.72 17.89 10.53
C PHE A 233 24.82 16.46 10.02
N GLN A 234 23.70 15.86 9.65
CA GLN A 234 23.61 14.51 9.12
C GLN A 234 23.19 14.58 7.65
N PHE A 235 23.88 13.82 6.80
CA PHE A 235 23.60 13.74 5.38
C PHE A 235 23.73 12.30 4.92
N ASP A 236 22.63 11.76 4.42
CA ASP A 236 22.50 10.44 3.85
C ASP A 236 22.03 10.57 2.39
N ALA A 237 22.61 9.77 1.51
CA ALA A 237 22.22 9.72 0.11
C ALA A 237 22.36 8.31 -0.43
N ALA A 238 21.46 7.89 -1.30
CA ALA A 238 21.53 6.60 -1.97
C ALA A 238 21.11 6.72 -3.42
N ILE A 239 21.71 5.91 -4.27
CA ILE A 239 21.19 5.58 -5.59
C ILE A 239 20.82 4.10 -5.60
N PHE A 240 19.75 3.76 -6.30
CA PHE A 240 19.25 2.39 -6.34
C PHE A 240 18.75 1.98 -7.72
N LYS A 241 18.71 0.66 -7.91
CA LYS A 241 18.10 -0.02 -9.03
C LYS A 241 17.39 -1.26 -8.52
N ILE A 242 16.10 -1.39 -8.82
CA ILE A 242 15.26 -2.52 -8.48
C ILE A 242 14.79 -3.19 -9.75
N ASP A 243 15.19 -4.44 -9.94
CA ASP A 243 14.76 -5.28 -11.05
C ASP A 243 13.63 -6.20 -10.58
N TYR A 244 12.41 -5.94 -11.03
CA TYR A 244 11.23 -6.77 -10.76
C TYR A 244 11.07 -7.86 -11.82
N LYS A 245 10.76 -9.05 -11.35
CA LYS A 245 10.34 -10.19 -12.16
C LYS A 245 8.90 -10.56 -11.82
N ASP A 246 8.10 -10.74 -12.86
CA ASP A 246 6.68 -11.09 -12.76
C ASP A 246 5.90 -10.13 -11.81
N PRO A 247 6.09 -8.80 -11.85
CA PRO A 247 5.39 -7.88 -10.95
C PRO A 247 3.88 -8.08 -11.00
N GLN A 248 3.23 -8.16 -9.82
CA GLN A 248 1.78 -8.23 -9.72
C GLN A 248 1.18 -6.85 -9.94
N ILE A 249 0.44 -6.67 -11.04
CA ILE A 249 -0.20 -5.42 -11.42
C ILE A 249 -1.70 -5.60 -11.56
N GLN A 250 -2.45 -4.58 -11.15
CA GLN A 250 -3.89 -4.53 -11.30
C GLN A 250 -4.26 -4.24 -12.76
N GLN A 251 -5.09 -5.09 -13.34
CA GLN A 251 -5.72 -4.90 -14.64
C GLN A 251 -7.24 -4.86 -14.50
N LYS A 252 -7.96 -4.57 -15.58
CA LYS A 252 -9.43 -4.51 -15.60
C LYS A 252 -10.01 -5.39 -16.72
N THR A 253 -11.10 -6.10 -16.43
CA THR A 253 -11.82 -6.89 -17.46
C THR A 253 -12.41 -6.00 -18.54
N GLN A 254 -12.49 -6.47 -19.78
CA GLN A 254 -13.09 -5.71 -20.87
C GLN A 254 -14.61 -5.63 -20.74
N THR A 255 -15.24 -6.75 -20.39
CA THR A 255 -16.70 -6.87 -20.38
C THR A 255 -17.38 -6.09 -19.26
N SER A 256 -16.71 -5.97 -18.11
CA SER A 256 -17.32 -5.55 -16.85
C SER A 256 -16.49 -4.58 -16.02
N ASN A 257 -15.30 -4.19 -16.50
CA ASN A 257 -14.39 -3.23 -15.85
C ASN A 257 -14.04 -3.62 -14.40
N LEU A 258 -13.99 -4.93 -14.12
CA LEU A 258 -13.64 -5.49 -12.81
C LEU A 258 -12.13 -5.53 -12.66
N ALA A 259 -11.64 -5.05 -11.52
CA ALA A 259 -10.22 -5.08 -11.20
C ALA A 259 -9.77 -6.48 -10.79
N PHE A 260 -8.64 -6.94 -11.33
CA PHE A 260 -7.98 -8.20 -10.94
C PHE A 260 -6.47 -8.06 -11.00
N LYS A 261 -5.73 -8.95 -10.34
CA LYS A 261 -4.27 -8.93 -10.34
C LYS A 261 -3.71 -9.84 -11.43
N ASN A 262 -2.67 -9.43 -12.12
CA ASN A 262 -1.96 -10.30 -13.04
C ASN A 262 -0.45 -10.06 -12.96
N ASN A 263 0.35 -11.10 -13.19
CA ASN A 263 1.79 -10.94 -13.32
C ASN A 263 2.11 -10.45 -14.73
N VAL A 264 2.90 -9.39 -14.85
CA VAL A 264 3.23 -8.80 -16.16
C VAL A 264 4.74 -8.73 -16.37
N GLY A 265 5.25 -9.44 -17.38
CA GLY A 265 6.65 -9.40 -17.84
C GLY A 265 7.68 -9.12 -16.75
N SER A 266 8.31 -7.94 -16.86
CA SER A 266 9.29 -7.40 -15.92
C SER A 266 9.14 -5.88 -15.81
N ALA A 267 9.61 -5.33 -14.69
CA ALA A 267 9.66 -3.89 -14.45
C ALA A 267 11.00 -3.51 -13.83
N GLU A 268 11.42 -2.28 -14.04
CA GLU A 268 12.61 -1.70 -13.44
C GLU A 268 12.22 -0.43 -12.68
N SER A 269 12.89 -0.18 -11.55
CA SER A 269 12.79 1.08 -10.83
C SER A 269 14.19 1.57 -10.48
N THR A 270 14.56 2.74 -10.96
CA THR A 270 15.84 3.38 -10.64
C THR A 270 15.60 4.73 -10.02
N GLY A 271 16.50 5.15 -9.14
CA GLY A 271 16.29 6.41 -8.46
C GLY A 271 17.42 6.81 -7.54
N TYR A 272 17.20 7.94 -6.89
CA TYR A 272 18.04 8.41 -5.82
C TYR A 272 17.20 9.01 -4.70
N GLU A 273 17.72 8.92 -3.49
CA GLU A 273 17.14 9.52 -2.29
C GLU A 273 18.23 10.26 -1.53
N VAL A 274 17.84 11.37 -0.91
CA VAL A 274 18.69 12.24 -0.10
C VAL A 274 17.91 12.63 1.15
N SER A 275 18.56 12.51 2.30
CA SER A 275 18.08 13.03 3.58
C SER A 275 19.16 13.89 4.22
N LEU A 276 18.75 15.05 4.70
CA LEU A 276 19.59 16.01 5.40
C LEU A 276 18.90 16.45 6.67
N ARG A 277 19.59 16.35 7.80
CA ARG A 277 19.15 16.88 9.08
C ARG A 277 20.23 17.78 9.66
N TRP A 278 19.88 19.03 9.96
CA TRP A 278 20.81 20.01 10.48
C TRP A 278 20.25 20.72 11.72
N LEU A 279 20.89 20.50 12.87
CA LEU A 279 20.80 21.40 14.01
C LEU A 279 21.75 22.56 13.74
N THR A 280 21.20 23.70 13.36
CA THR A 280 21.99 24.82 12.85
C THR A 280 22.78 25.49 13.99
N PRO A 281 23.80 26.32 13.68
CA PRO A 281 24.45 27.15 14.67
C PRO A 281 23.54 28.21 15.33
N ILE A 282 22.32 28.40 14.82
CA ILE A 282 21.30 29.23 15.47
C ILE A 282 20.60 28.36 16.51
N ASP A 283 20.78 28.71 17.79
CA ASP A 283 20.19 27.99 18.92
C ASP A 283 18.69 27.80 18.72
N GLY A 284 18.25 26.55 18.81
CA GLY A 284 16.85 26.17 18.65
C GLY A 284 16.40 25.95 17.21
N LEU A 285 17.16 26.36 16.18
CA LEU A 285 16.77 26.15 14.78
C LEU A 285 17.28 24.81 14.25
N ALA A 286 16.34 23.99 13.79
CA ALA A 286 16.58 22.73 13.10
C ALA A 286 15.98 22.77 11.68
N ILE A 287 16.70 22.21 10.72
CA ILE A 287 16.26 22.07 9.33
C ILE A 287 16.34 20.60 8.94
N THR A 288 15.29 20.11 8.30
CA THR A 288 15.24 18.78 7.68
C THR A 288 14.86 18.93 6.22
N LEU A 289 15.62 18.32 5.33
CA LEU A 289 15.32 18.25 3.90
C LEU A 289 15.36 16.78 3.50
N ASP A 290 14.30 16.31 2.86
CA ASP A 290 14.22 14.96 2.32
C ASP A 290 13.76 15.04 0.88
N GLY A 291 14.31 14.20 0.02
CA GLY A 291 13.94 14.25 -1.38
C GLY A 291 14.47 13.08 -2.18
N GLY A 292 13.80 12.79 -3.28
CA GLY A 292 14.23 11.76 -4.20
C GLY A 292 13.54 11.83 -5.53
N GLU A 293 14.14 11.14 -6.49
CA GLU A 293 13.52 10.86 -7.78
C GLU A 293 13.53 9.37 -8.06
N VAL A 294 12.45 8.88 -8.69
CA VAL A 294 12.25 7.48 -9.04
C VAL A 294 11.67 7.38 -10.44
N ASP A 295 12.41 6.77 -11.35
CA ASP A 295 11.91 6.32 -12.64
C ASP A 295 11.55 4.83 -12.53
N SER A 296 10.25 4.53 -12.50
CA SER A 296 9.73 3.17 -12.46
C SER A 296 8.89 2.88 -13.69
N HIS A 297 9.28 1.87 -14.46
CA HIS A 297 8.65 1.52 -15.73
C HIS A 297 8.70 0.01 -16.03
N THR A 298 7.86 -0.44 -16.95
CA THR A 298 7.93 -1.81 -17.52
C THR A 298 9.24 -1.98 -18.29
N SER A 299 9.96 -3.09 -18.09
CA SER A 299 11.19 -3.36 -18.84
C SER A 299 10.97 -4.28 -20.05
N GLU A 300 9.83 -4.98 -20.09
CA GLU A 300 9.37 -5.76 -21.24
C GLU A 300 7.96 -5.35 -21.65
N ALA A 301 7.67 -5.44 -22.96
CA ALA A 301 6.33 -5.23 -23.47
C ALA A 301 5.45 -6.45 -23.15
N PHE A 302 4.18 -6.22 -22.84
CA PHE A 302 3.21 -7.28 -22.64
C PHE A 302 1.84 -6.87 -23.19
N VAL A 303 0.94 -7.84 -23.37
CA VAL A 303 -0.44 -7.59 -23.80
C VAL A 303 -1.33 -7.64 -22.56
N ASP A 304 -2.06 -6.56 -22.30
CA ASP A 304 -3.01 -6.52 -21.20
C ASP A 304 -4.27 -7.36 -21.50
N SER A 305 -5.15 -7.50 -20.51
CA SER A 305 -6.45 -8.18 -20.68
C SER A 305 -7.36 -7.52 -21.71
N ALA A 306 -7.14 -6.24 -22.01
CA ALA A 306 -7.85 -5.52 -23.06
C ALA A 306 -7.31 -5.80 -24.48
N GLY A 307 -6.25 -6.61 -24.60
CA GLY A 307 -5.59 -6.86 -25.88
C GLY A 307 -4.70 -5.71 -26.34
N ASN A 308 -4.51 -4.68 -25.52
CA ASN A 308 -3.61 -3.58 -25.81
C ASN A 308 -2.18 -4.01 -25.52
N THR A 309 -1.27 -3.60 -26.40
CA THR A 309 0.17 -3.76 -26.14
C THR A 309 0.64 -2.64 -25.22
N ILE A 310 1.04 -3.00 -24.00
CA ILE A 310 1.79 -2.13 -23.11
C ILE A 310 3.25 -2.24 -23.50
N ALA A 311 3.84 -1.13 -23.94
CA ALA A 311 5.23 -1.10 -24.38
C ALA A 311 6.20 -1.18 -23.19
N ALA A 312 7.43 -1.60 -23.45
CA ALA A 312 8.53 -1.36 -22.51
C ALA A 312 8.76 0.16 -22.36
N GLY A 313 9.15 0.60 -21.16
CA GLY A 313 9.29 2.00 -20.78
C GLY A 313 7.98 2.66 -20.33
N THR A 314 6.89 1.90 -20.16
CA THR A 314 5.63 2.45 -19.65
C THR A 314 5.72 2.65 -18.14
N GLN A 315 5.49 3.87 -17.66
CA GLN A 315 5.56 4.21 -16.23
C GLN A 315 4.64 3.33 -15.38
N MET A 316 5.14 2.85 -14.24
CA MET A 316 4.39 2.04 -13.30
C MET A 316 3.34 2.88 -12.54
N PRO A 317 2.14 2.33 -12.28
CA PRO A 317 1.10 3.08 -11.60
C PRO A 317 1.47 3.38 -10.15
N GLY A 318 1.10 4.56 -9.67
CA GLY A 318 1.38 5.04 -8.30
C GLY A 318 2.81 5.51 -8.05
N ALA A 319 3.71 5.42 -9.03
CA ALA A 319 5.09 5.87 -8.92
C ALA A 319 5.21 7.36 -9.30
N ALA A 320 5.08 8.26 -8.31
CA ALA A 320 5.40 9.68 -8.52
C ALA A 320 6.91 9.86 -8.70
N GLU A 321 7.31 10.46 -9.82
CA GLU A 321 8.73 10.57 -10.19
C GLU A 321 9.54 11.41 -9.22
N SER A 322 8.95 12.43 -8.61
CA SER A 322 9.65 13.36 -7.73
C SER A 322 8.88 13.56 -6.44
N GLN A 323 9.58 13.43 -5.31
CA GLN A 323 9.00 13.67 -3.98
C GLN A 323 9.99 14.45 -3.14
N TYR A 324 9.53 15.53 -2.52
CA TYR A 324 10.38 16.40 -1.70
C TYR A 324 9.65 16.87 -0.45
N SER A 325 10.39 17.01 0.65
CA SER A 325 9.91 17.70 1.84
C SER A 325 11.01 18.58 2.43
N ALA A 326 10.60 19.72 2.98
CA ALA A 326 11.48 20.65 3.65
C ALA A 326 10.80 21.16 4.91
N THR A 327 11.42 20.95 6.07
CA THR A 327 10.88 21.37 7.36
C THR A 327 11.91 22.23 8.08
N ALA A 328 11.47 23.40 8.53
CA ALA A 328 12.22 24.24 9.46
C ALA A 328 11.45 24.30 10.79
N SER A 329 12.14 23.95 11.87
CA SER A 329 11.59 23.95 13.23
C SER A 329 12.44 24.85 14.12
N TYR A 330 11.79 25.64 14.96
CA TYR A 330 12.43 26.49 15.95
C TYR A 330 11.91 26.14 17.34
N PHE A 331 12.83 25.81 18.24
CA PHE A 331 12.59 25.42 19.63
C PHE A 331 13.23 26.45 20.55
N ASN A 332 12.46 27.00 21.47
CA ASN A 332 13.00 27.90 22.49
C ASN A 332 12.05 27.91 23.69
N ASP A 333 12.41 28.62 24.74
CA ASP A 333 11.58 28.85 25.89
C ASP A 333 11.36 30.34 26.14
N ILE A 334 10.22 30.66 26.75
CA ILE A 334 9.95 31.99 27.25
C ILE A 334 9.12 31.89 28.53
N PHE A 335 9.63 32.46 29.62
CA PHE A 335 8.97 32.42 30.93
C PHE A 335 8.52 31.02 31.36
N ASP A 336 9.41 30.01 31.24
CA ASP A 336 9.14 28.60 31.61
C ASP A 336 8.08 27.90 30.73
N VAL A 337 7.73 28.54 29.60
CA VAL A 337 6.93 27.95 28.53
C VAL A 337 7.86 27.56 27.39
N ASN A 338 8.04 26.26 27.19
CA ASN A 338 8.72 25.73 26.02
C ASN A 338 7.81 25.90 24.80
N TYR A 339 8.33 26.43 23.70
CA TYR A 339 7.61 26.54 22.45
C TYR A 339 8.39 25.93 21.28
N ASN A 340 7.65 25.27 20.40
CA ASN A 340 8.13 24.78 19.11
C ASN A 340 7.24 25.37 18.03
N VAL A 341 7.83 26.11 17.09
CA VAL A 341 7.18 26.49 15.84
C VAL A 341 7.81 25.70 14.71
N TYR A 342 7.00 25.27 13.73
CA TYR A 342 7.55 24.69 12.50
C TYR A 342 6.81 25.18 11.27
N LEU A 343 7.52 25.15 10.15
CA LEU A 343 7.00 25.32 8.80
C LEU A 343 7.49 24.14 7.96
N SER A 344 6.59 23.48 7.26
CA SER A 344 6.88 22.30 6.44
C SER A 344 6.27 22.45 5.06
N TYR A 345 7.08 22.23 4.02
CA TYR A 345 6.66 22.15 2.63
C TYR A 345 6.79 20.70 2.19
N SER A 346 5.76 20.15 1.56
CA SER A 346 5.79 18.82 0.93
C SER A 346 5.34 18.92 -0.52
N TYR A 347 5.96 18.17 -1.40
CA TYR A 347 5.59 18.07 -2.82
C TYR A 347 5.60 16.60 -3.25
N ILE A 348 4.56 16.21 -3.98
CA ILE A 348 4.44 14.91 -4.64
C ILE A 348 4.16 15.16 -6.11
N GLY A 349 4.99 14.59 -6.98
CA GLY A 349 4.89 14.71 -8.42
C GLY A 349 3.72 13.95 -9.03
N LYS A 350 3.49 14.18 -10.33
CA LYS A 350 2.45 13.51 -11.11
C LYS A 350 2.75 12.01 -11.25
N ASN A 351 1.69 11.22 -11.36
CA ASN A 351 1.78 9.82 -11.77
C ASN A 351 0.48 9.37 -12.46
N PHE A 352 0.33 8.06 -12.65
CA PHE A 352 -0.89 7.44 -13.17
C PHE A 352 -1.42 6.38 -12.20
N GLY A 353 -2.74 6.21 -12.15
CA GLY A 353 -3.40 5.15 -11.40
C GLY A 353 -3.38 3.78 -12.10
N ASP A 354 -3.08 3.76 -13.40
CA ASP A 354 -3.12 2.58 -14.26
C ASP A 354 -1.96 2.55 -15.28
N LEU A 355 -1.61 1.36 -15.77
CA LEU A 355 -0.57 1.18 -16.79
C LEU A 355 -0.97 1.75 -18.17
N ALA A 356 -2.28 1.84 -18.45
CA ALA A 356 -2.76 2.44 -19.70
C ALA A 356 -2.70 3.98 -19.68
N GLN A 357 -2.30 4.58 -18.54
CA GLN A 357 -2.18 6.03 -18.34
C GLN A 357 -3.49 6.78 -18.60
N THR A 358 -4.63 6.14 -18.34
CA THR A 358 -5.97 6.73 -18.51
C THR A 358 -6.47 7.40 -17.24
N GLU A 359 -5.84 7.12 -16.10
CA GLU A 359 -6.16 7.67 -14.79
C GLU A 359 -5.01 8.58 -14.29
N PRO A 360 -4.87 9.82 -14.81
CA PRO A 360 -3.82 10.72 -14.37
C PRO A 360 -4.04 11.16 -12.91
N VAL A 361 -2.96 11.17 -12.13
CA VAL A 361 -2.89 11.69 -10.77
C VAL A 361 -2.04 12.95 -10.81
N ASN A 362 -2.63 14.08 -10.43
CA ASN A 362 -1.92 15.35 -10.49
C ASN A 362 -0.90 15.50 -9.35
N ASP A 363 0.09 16.33 -9.61
CA ASP A 363 1.01 16.83 -8.61
C ASP A 363 0.30 17.78 -7.65
N PHE A 364 0.84 17.86 -6.44
CA PHE A 364 0.40 18.85 -5.48
C PHE A 364 1.51 19.18 -4.48
N ALA A 365 1.44 20.37 -3.93
CA ALA A 365 2.24 20.76 -2.80
C ALA A 365 1.35 21.10 -1.60
N THR A 366 1.88 20.91 -0.40
CA THR A 366 1.25 21.46 0.81
C THR A 366 2.25 22.28 1.59
N LEU A 367 1.78 23.40 2.12
CA LEU A 367 2.49 24.19 3.11
C LEU A 367 1.78 24.03 4.45
N ASN A 368 2.48 23.51 5.45
CA ASN A 368 1.95 23.20 6.77
C ASN A 368 2.73 24.01 7.81
N ALA A 369 2.07 24.42 8.87
CA ALA A 369 2.73 25.06 10.00
C ALA A 369 2.06 24.67 11.31
N GLY A 370 2.80 24.76 12.39
CA GLY A 370 2.24 24.55 13.71
C GLY A 370 3.04 25.24 14.79
N ILE A 371 2.37 25.42 15.92
CA ILE A 371 2.97 25.86 17.17
C ILE A 371 2.56 24.88 18.26
N SER A 372 3.51 24.47 19.09
CA SER A 372 3.28 23.73 20.31
C SER A 372 3.85 24.51 21.49
N LEU A 373 3.10 24.57 22.58
CA LEU A 373 3.47 25.20 23.85
C LEU A 373 3.42 24.12 24.93
N SER A 374 4.44 23.98 25.76
CA SER A 374 4.43 23.11 26.94
C SER A 374 5.00 23.81 28.17
N VAL A 375 4.56 23.36 29.35
CA VAL A 375 5.08 23.83 30.65
C VAL A 375 5.48 22.61 31.46
N ASP A 376 6.75 22.24 31.39
CA ASP A 376 7.22 20.99 31.99
C ASP A 376 7.47 21.11 33.50
N SER A 377 7.52 22.34 34.02
CA SER A 377 7.72 22.63 35.44
C SER A 377 6.50 22.32 36.30
N TRP A 378 5.32 22.17 35.69
CA TRP A 378 4.09 21.85 36.39
C TRP A 378 3.94 20.34 36.53
N SER A 379 3.40 19.88 37.67
CA SER A 379 3.27 18.43 37.95
C SER A 379 2.37 17.68 36.95
N PHE A 380 1.53 18.40 36.19
CA PHE A 380 0.63 17.82 35.20
C PHE A 380 1.04 18.16 33.74
N ARG A 381 2.24 18.73 33.55
CA ARG A 381 2.96 18.91 32.26
C ARG A 381 2.04 19.17 31.05
N PRO A 382 1.27 20.29 31.04
CA PRO A 382 0.33 20.54 29.96
C PRO A 382 1.06 20.87 28.65
N GLN A 383 0.49 20.42 27.53
CA GLN A 383 0.95 20.74 26.18
C GLN A 383 -0.24 21.11 25.28
N LEU A 384 -0.19 22.29 24.67
CA LEU A 384 -1.15 22.74 23.66
C LEU A 384 -0.46 22.82 22.29
N SER A 385 -1.00 22.11 21.31
CA SER A 385 -0.52 22.15 19.92
C SER A 385 -1.63 22.65 19.00
N ILE A 386 -1.29 23.62 18.15
CA ILE A 386 -2.16 24.15 17.09
C ILE A 386 -1.43 23.95 15.76
N ASN A 387 -2.05 23.22 14.84
CA ASN A 387 -1.47 22.87 13.54
C ASN A 387 -2.43 23.27 12.43
N VAL A 388 -1.90 23.86 11.37
CA VAL A 388 -2.62 24.15 10.13
C VAL A 388 -1.95 23.36 9.02
N THR A 389 -2.69 22.43 8.43
CA THR A 389 -2.27 21.72 7.22
C THR A 389 -2.84 22.39 5.98
N ASN A 390 -2.11 22.32 4.88
CA ASN A 390 -2.46 22.92 3.60
C ASN A 390 -2.88 24.40 3.73
N ILE A 391 -2.00 25.23 4.30
CA ILE A 391 -2.23 26.67 4.55
C ILE A 391 -2.63 27.41 3.27
N ARG A 392 -2.12 26.99 2.11
CA ARG A 392 -2.46 27.63 0.82
C ARG A 392 -3.82 27.22 0.27
N ASP A 393 -4.48 26.24 0.90
CA ASP A 393 -5.75 25.66 0.45
C ASP A 393 -5.65 25.17 -1.01
N GLU A 394 -4.49 24.60 -1.36
CA GLU A 394 -4.26 24.03 -2.68
C GLU A 394 -5.14 22.80 -2.83
N THR A 395 -5.89 22.74 -3.93
CA THR A 395 -6.79 21.63 -4.25
C THR A 395 -6.33 21.00 -5.57
N ALA A 396 -6.00 19.72 -5.51
CA ALA A 396 -5.59 18.92 -6.66
C ALA A 396 -6.31 17.56 -6.62
N PRO A 397 -6.76 17.02 -7.76
CA PRO A 397 -7.23 15.65 -7.82
C PRO A 397 -6.02 14.72 -7.74
N ILE A 398 -5.94 13.98 -6.64
CA ILE A 398 -4.85 13.04 -6.30
C ILE A 398 -5.24 11.58 -6.56
N GLY A 399 -6.30 11.38 -7.33
CA GLY A 399 -6.80 10.08 -7.70
C GLY A 399 -8.17 10.16 -8.34
N GLY A 400 -8.62 9.01 -8.83
CA GLY A 400 -9.89 8.89 -9.53
C GLY A 400 -9.72 8.70 -11.03
N GLY A 401 -10.83 8.75 -11.74
CA GLY A 401 -10.88 8.42 -13.16
C GLY A 401 -12.28 8.57 -13.72
N SER A 402 -12.40 8.33 -15.03
CA SER A 402 -13.69 8.31 -15.71
C SER A 402 -14.12 6.88 -15.97
N ARG A 403 -15.40 6.58 -15.76
CA ARG A 403 -16.00 5.28 -16.05
C ARG A 403 -17.17 5.46 -16.99
N ASP A 404 -17.18 4.68 -18.08
CA ASP A 404 -18.38 4.51 -18.88
C ASP A 404 -19.36 3.63 -18.13
N LEU A 405 -20.53 4.19 -17.84
CA LEU A 405 -21.65 3.43 -17.32
C LEU A 405 -22.27 2.61 -18.45
N LEU A 406 -22.97 1.53 -18.10
CA LEU A 406 -23.75 0.72 -19.05
C LEU A 406 -24.82 1.54 -19.80
N THR A 407 -25.13 2.75 -19.33
CA THR A 407 -26.03 3.72 -19.98
C THR A 407 -25.36 4.50 -21.12
N GLY A 408 -24.04 4.38 -21.29
CA GLY A 408 -23.25 5.20 -22.21
C GLY A 408 -22.91 6.59 -21.68
N GLU A 409 -23.24 6.90 -20.42
CA GLU A 409 -22.77 8.12 -19.75
C GLU A 409 -21.39 7.90 -19.15
N VAL A 410 -20.49 8.85 -19.40
CA VAL A 410 -19.19 8.93 -18.74
C VAL A 410 -19.38 9.58 -17.37
N GLN A 411 -19.07 8.86 -16.30
CA GLN A 411 -19.02 9.41 -14.94
C GLN A 411 -17.56 9.58 -14.50
N SER A 412 -17.17 10.82 -14.17
CA SER A 412 -15.86 11.10 -13.61
C SER A 412 -15.94 11.24 -12.10
N ILE A 413 -15.15 10.45 -11.37
CA ILE A 413 -15.03 10.51 -9.92
C ILE A 413 -13.59 10.86 -9.60
N TYR A 414 -13.38 11.93 -8.83
CA TYR A 414 -12.06 12.39 -8.41
C TYR A 414 -11.95 12.38 -6.89
N ILE A 415 -10.78 11.98 -6.41
CA ILE A 415 -10.38 12.10 -5.00
C ILE A 415 -9.45 13.31 -4.92
N PHE A 416 -9.80 14.27 -4.06
CA PHE A 416 -9.00 15.47 -3.84
C PHE A 416 -8.10 15.30 -2.62
N ASN A 417 -6.96 16.00 -2.62
CA ASN A 417 -6.15 16.14 -1.43
C ASN A 417 -6.95 16.83 -0.30
N ALA A 418 -6.51 16.63 0.94
CA ALA A 418 -7.17 17.25 2.08
C ALA A 418 -7.17 18.79 1.95
N PRO A 419 -8.31 19.47 2.17
CA PRO A 419 -8.37 20.91 2.18
C PRO A 419 -7.62 21.47 3.39
N ARG A 420 -7.51 22.80 3.49
CA ARG A 420 -6.96 23.44 4.69
C ARG A 420 -7.65 22.92 5.95
N THR A 421 -6.87 22.36 6.87
CA THR A 421 -7.40 21.80 8.13
C THR A 421 -6.70 22.43 9.33
N LEU A 422 -7.47 22.84 10.32
CA LEU A 422 -6.98 23.30 11.62
C LEU A 422 -7.16 22.17 12.63
N ASN A 423 -6.07 21.73 13.25
CA ASN A 423 -6.08 20.75 14.33
C ASN A 423 -5.56 21.43 15.61
N THR A 424 -6.30 21.28 16.70
CA THR A 424 -5.85 21.71 18.03
C THR A 424 -5.89 20.50 18.96
N ARG A 425 -4.80 20.29 19.71
CA ARG A 425 -4.66 19.21 20.68
C ARG A 425 -4.19 19.76 22.02
N LEU A 426 -4.88 19.39 23.09
CA LEU A 426 -4.41 19.56 24.47
C LEU A 426 -4.03 18.19 25.02
N SER A 427 -2.81 18.07 25.54
CA SER A 427 -2.32 16.90 26.27
C SER A 427 -1.94 17.31 27.69
N ILE A 428 -2.11 16.39 28.64
CA ILE A 428 -1.80 16.57 30.06
C ILE A 428 -1.18 15.26 30.53
N GLU A 429 0.02 15.32 31.11
CA GLU A 429 0.75 14.16 31.62
C GLU A 429 1.01 14.33 33.12
N PHE A 430 0.55 13.38 33.93
CA PHE A 430 0.69 13.40 35.39
C PHE A 430 1.97 12.72 35.88
#